data_AF-A0A952PLM2-F1
#
_entry.id   AF-A0A952PLM2-F1
#
_cell.length_a   1.000
_cell.length_b   1.000
_cell.length_c   1.000
_cell.angle_alpha   90.00
_cell.angle_beta   90.00
_cell.angle_gamma   90.00
#
_symmetry.space_group_name_H-M   'P 1'
#
loop_
_entity.id
_entity.type
_entity.pdbx_description
1 polymer ?
#
loop_
_entity_poly.entity_id
_entity_poly.type
_entity_poly.pdbx_seq_one_letter_code
_entity_poly.pdbx_strand_id
1 'polypeptide(L)'
;MIEVTLDENKHNYLPGEVVRGTVEWQFERDVKAIEIRLIWKTTGKGDSDTGMVDSIVIEKPGGYRKTPFELRFPAGPYSFSGKLISIYWRLEVVTNPITDTVVRSLAMSPTGREIGADDWKMPQTGGYLQQ
;
A
#
# COMPACT_ATOMS: atom_id res chain seq x y z
N MET A 1 -15.31 16.13 -0.90
CA MET A 1 -15.04 14.80 -1.50
C MET A 1 -13.58 14.75 -1.88
N ILE A 2 -12.96 13.59 -1.70
CA ILE A 2 -11.59 13.32 -2.13
C ILE A 2 -11.57 11.94 -2.80
N GLU A 3 -10.82 11.81 -3.87
CA GLU A 3 -10.72 10.60 -4.67
C GLU A 3 -9.25 10.31 -5.02
N VAL A 4 -8.96 9.03 -5.22
CA VAL A 4 -7.65 8.56 -5.68
C VAL A 4 -7.81 7.59 -6.84
N THR A 5 -7.03 7.82 -7.88
CA THR A 5 -6.93 6.98 -9.08
C THR A 5 -5.48 6.53 -9.22
N LEU A 6 -5.26 5.23 -9.38
CA LEU A 6 -3.95 4.65 -9.65
C LEU A 6 -3.72 4.59 -11.16
N ASP A 7 -2.50 4.82 -11.60
CA ASP A 7 -2.12 4.70 -12.99
C ASP A 7 -2.38 3.28 -13.49
N GLU A 8 -2.96 3.16 -14.68
CA GLU A 8 -3.34 1.88 -15.32
C GLU A 8 -4.25 0.99 -14.45
N ASN A 9 -4.84 1.54 -13.38
CA ASN A 9 -5.55 0.76 -12.36
C ASN A 9 -4.70 -0.40 -11.80
N LYS A 10 -3.37 -0.18 -11.67
CA LYS A 10 -2.42 -1.17 -11.19
C LYS A 10 -2.51 -1.34 -9.68
N HIS A 11 -2.56 -2.59 -9.22
CA HIS A 11 -2.65 -2.93 -7.78
C HIS A 11 -1.54 -3.85 -7.27
N ASN A 12 -0.74 -4.44 -8.17
CA ASN A 12 0.33 -5.38 -7.81
C ASN A 12 1.67 -4.79 -8.20
N TYR A 13 2.63 -4.83 -7.30
CA TYR A 13 3.93 -4.18 -7.45
C TYR A 13 5.09 -5.12 -7.15
N LEU A 14 6.21 -4.90 -7.83
CA LEU A 14 7.49 -5.50 -7.49
C LEU A 14 8.19 -4.72 -6.36
N PRO A 15 9.13 -5.34 -5.63
CA PRO A 15 9.95 -4.61 -4.67
C PRO A 15 10.74 -3.49 -5.34
N GLY A 16 10.77 -2.31 -4.72
CA GLY A 16 11.41 -1.11 -5.29
C GLY A 16 10.60 -0.39 -6.37
N GLU A 17 9.46 -0.94 -6.79
CA GLU A 17 8.59 -0.30 -7.78
C GLU A 17 7.88 0.94 -7.20
N VAL A 18 7.44 1.84 -8.08
CA VAL A 18 6.77 3.08 -7.71
C VAL A 18 5.27 2.94 -7.95
N VAL A 19 4.47 3.21 -6.91
CA VAL A 19 3.03 3.45 -7.07
C VAL A 19 2.83 4.89 -7.52
N ARG A 20 2.12 5.04 -8.64
CA ARG A 20 1.77 6.33 -9.23
C ARG A 20 0.28 6.48 -9.32
N GLY A 21 -0.17 7.73 -9.25
CA GLY A 21 -1.56 8.04 -9.41
C GLY A 21 -1.84 9.51 -9.25
N THR A 22 -3.12 9.82 -9.17
CA THR A 22 -3.62 11.17 -8.95
C THR A 22 -4.57 11.20 -7.77
N VAL A 23 -4.42 12.20 -6.91
CA VAL A 23 -5.40 12.56 -5.90
C VAL A 23 -6.13 13.82 -6.36
N GLU A 24 -7.46 13.77 -6.31
CA GLU A 24 -8.34 14.89 -6.66
C GLU A 24 -9.28 15.16 -5.49
N TRP A 25 -9.50 16.44 -5.18
CA TRP A 25 -10.39 16.83 -4.10
C TRP A 25 -11.19 18.08 -4.41
N GLN A 26 -12.35 18.15 -3.77
CA GLN A 26 -13.18 19.33 -3.67
C GLN A 26 -13.73 19.44 -2.24
N PHE A 27 -13.31 20.45 -1.50
CA PHE A 27 -13.69 20.74 -0.13
C PHE A 27 -14.45 22.06 -0.06
N GLU A 28 -15.60 22.03 0.62
CA GLU A 28 -16.34 23.24 1.03
C GLU A 28 -15.92 23.72 2.43
N ARG A 29 -15.01 22.97 3.07
CA ARG A 29 -14.50 23.20 4.41
C ARG A 29 -13.00 23.44 4.40
N ASP A 30 -12.50 23.99 5.49
CA ASP A 30 -11.08 24.26 5.68
C ASP A 30 -10.33 22.97 6.07
N VAL A 31 -9.65 22.38 5.09
CA VAL A 31 -8.73 21.25 5.29
C VAL A 31 -7.31 21.79 5.39
N LYS A 32 -6.59 21.42 6.45
CA LYS A 32 -5.23 21.91 6.74
C LYS A 32 -4.15 21.13 6.02
N ALA A 33 -4.33 19.83 5.88
CA ALA A 33 -3.44 18.99 5.12
C ALA A 33 -4.17 17.78 4.52
N ILE A 34 -3.60 17.23 3.45
CA ILE A 34 -3.87 15.88 2.95
C ILE A 34 -2.58 15.09 3.10
N GLU A 35 -2.67 13.89 3.64
CA GLU A 35 -1.54 12.96 3.69
C GLU A 35 -1.84 11.73 2.84
N ILE A 36 -0.92 11.40 1.93
CA ILE A 36 -0.93 10.19 1.12
C ILE A 36 0.11 9.27 1.72
N ARG A 37 -0.29 8.09 2.18
CA ARG A 37 0.56 7.18 2.96
C ARG A 37 0.58 5.80 2.30
N LEU A 38 1.77 5.26 2.10
CA LEU A 38 1.98 3.86 1.77
C LEU A 38 2.31 3.10 3.05
N ILE A 39 1.40 2.21 3.44
CA ILE A 39 1.50 1.45 4.68
C ILE A 39 1.39 -0.04 4.42
N TRP A 40 2.05 -0.82 5.27
CA TRP A 40 1.77 -2.24 5.40
C TRP A 40 1.20 -2.52 6.79
N LYS A 41 0.41 -3.58 6.89
CA LYS A 41 -0.12 -4.06 8.16
C LYS A 41 -0.15 -5.57 8.20
N THR A 42 0.12 -6.13 9.38
CA THR A 42 -0.11 -7.54 9.67
C THR A 42 -1.42 -7.75 10.40
N THR A 43 -2.08 -8.87 10.14
CA THR A 43 -3.24 -9.34 10.90
C THR A 43 -3.14 -10.83 11.14
N GLY A 44 -3.56 -11.32 12.30
CA GLY A 44 -3.47 -12.73 12.66
C GLY A 44 -3.93 -13.00 14.08
N LYS A 45 -3.65 -14.21 14.59
CA LYS A 45 -3.99 -14.59 15.97
C LYS A 45 -3.09 -13.95 17.05
N GLY A 46 -2.03 -13.25 16.65
CA GLY A 46 -1.11 -12.52 17.53
C GLY A 46 -1.18 -11.01 17.32
N ASP A 47 -0.12 -10.30 17.69
CA ASP A 47 -0.03 -8.83 17.57
C ASP A 47 -0.08 -8.36 16.11
N SER A 48 -0.82 -7.27 15.87
CA SER A 48 -0.80 -6.57 14.59
C SER A 48 0.33 -5.54 14.59
N ASP A 49 1.22 -5.64 13.63
CA ASP A 49 2.25 -4.65 13.35
C ASP A 49 1.85 -3.78 12.17
N THR A 50 2.29 -2.54 12.15
CA THR A 50 2.00 -1.57 11.09
C THR A 50 3.22 -0.71 10.86
N GLY A 51 3.69 -0.68 9.62
CA GLY A 51 4.78 0.18 9.20
C GLY A 51 4.31 1.18 8.15
N MET A 52 4.52 2.47 8.42
CA MET A 52 4.46 3.51 7.40
C MET A 52 5.81 3.60 6.71
N VAL A 53 5.81 3.44 5.39
CA VAL A 53 7.06 3.31 4.63
C VAL A 53 7.41 4.57 3.87
N ASP A 54 6.39 5.21 3.30
CA ASP A 54 6.56 6.42 2.52
C ASP A 54 5.30 7.26 2.62
N SER A 55 5.45 8.58 2.59
CA SER A 55 4.31 9.50 2.62
C SER A 55 4.58 10.84 1.97
N ILE A 56 3.51 11.43 1.43
CA ILE A 56 3.49 12.80 0.91
C ILE A 56 2.49 13.59 1.72
N VAL A 57 2.89 14.79 2.15
CA VAL A 57 2.01 15.75 2.82
C VAL A 57 1.77 16.93 1.91
N ILE A 58 0.50 17.25 1.68
CA ILE A 58 0.05 18.43 0.95
C ILE A 58 -0.52 19.41 1.98
N GLU A 59 0.28 20.41 2.35
CA GLU A 59 -0.16 21.48 3.25
C GLU A 59 -1.05 22.48 2.52
N LYS A 60 -2.05 23.01 3.24
CA LYS A 60 -2.99 24.03 2.74
C LYS A 60 -3.51 23.67 1.35
N PRO A 61 -4.19 22.51 1.19
CA PRO A 61 -4.60 21.97 -0.10
C PRO A 61 -5.55 22.88 -0.89
N GLY A 62 -6.20 23.84 -0.23
CA GLY A 62 -7.21 24.71 -0.84
C GLY A 62 -8.54 23.97 -1.07
N GLY A 63 -9.48 24.64 -1.74
CA GLY A 63 -10.82 24.09 -1.99
C GLY A 63 -10.84 23.01 -3.05
N TYR A 64 -10.19 23.21 -4.20
CA TYR A 64 -10.13 22.24 -5.29
C TYR A 64 -8.72 22.12 -5.84
N ARG A 65 -8.27 20.90 -6.07
CA ARG A 65 -7.05 20.61 -6.81
C ARG A 65 -7.05 19.15 -7.28
N LYS A 66 -6.31 18.91 -8.36
CA LYS A 66 -5.90 17.60 -8.83
C LYS A 66 -4.37 17.56 -8.86
N THR A 67 -3.75 16.58 -8.21
CA THR A 67 -2.29 16.49 -8.12
C THR A 67 -1.79 15.06 -8.30
N PRO A 68 -0.72 14.84 -9.08
CA PRO A 68 -0.08 13.54 -9.17
C PRO A 68 0.70 13.24 -7.88
N PHE A 69 0.95 11.97 -7.62
CA PHE A 69 1.81 11.49 -6.55
C PHE A 69 2.65 10.28 -7.01
N GLU A 70 3.80 10.10 -6.37
CA GLU A 70 4.65 8.92 -6.53
C GLU A 70 5.15 8.48 -5.15
N LEU A 71 4.96 7.20 -4.79
CA LEU A 71 5.52 6.60 -3.57
C LEU A 71 6.26 5.32 -3.94
N ARG A 72 7.37 5.02 -3.26
CA ARG A 72 8.19 3.85 -3.60
C ARG A 72 7.93 2.69 -2.63
N PHE A 73 7.66 1.52 -3.20
CA PHE A 73 7.67 0.28 -2.43
C PHE A 73 9.09 -0.06 -1.94
N PRO A 74 9.25 -0.51 -0.70
CA PRO A 74 10.54 -0.94 -0.19
C PRO A 74 10.91 -2.33 -0.74
N ALA A 75 12.01 -2.90 -0.24
CA ALA A 75 12.36 -4.29 -0.53
C ALA A 75 11.44 -5.32 0.17
N GLY A 76 10.71 -4.91 1.22
CA GLY A 76 9.83 -5.78 2.00
C GLY A 76 9.09 -5.00 3.10
N PRO A 77 8.10 -5.61 3.77
CA PRO A 77 7.70 -7.02 3.68
C PRO A 77 6.81 -7.33 2.47
N TYR A 78 6.84 -8.58 1.98
CA TYR A 78 5.96 -9.02 0.89
C TYR A 78 4.53 -9.26 1.38
N SER A 79 3.56 -8.99 0.51
CA SER A 79 2.18 -9.44 0.67
C SER A 79 2.14 -10.94 0.86
N PHE A 80 1.40 -11.37 1.87
CA PHE A 80 1.27 -12.78 2.23
C PHE A 80 -0.10 -13.02 2.83
N SER A 81 -0.76 -14.11 2.44
CA SER A 81 -2.06 -14.52 2.97
C SER A 81 -1.96 -15.94 3.52
N GLY A 82 -1.76 -16.05 4.83
CA GLY A 82 -1.61 -17.34 5.53
C GLY A 82 -2.70 -17.57 6.59
N LYS A 83 -2.79 -18.81 7.09
CA LYS A 83 -3.77 -19.20 8.12
C LYS A 83 -3.52 -18.54 9.49
N LEU A 84 -2.27 -18.16 9.77
CA LEU A 84 -1.86 -17.60 11.07
C LEU A 84 -1.62 -16.09 11.01
N ILE A 85 -1.08 -15.61 9.88
CA ILE A 85 -0.75 -14.21 9.64
C ILE A 85 -1.00 -13.86 8.18
N SER A 86 -1.47 -12.64 7.96
CA SER A 86 -1.54 -11.99 6.66
C SER A 86 -0.82 -10.66 6.71
N ILE A 87 -0.13 -10.31 5.62
CA ILE A 87 0.52 -9.03 5.38
C ILE A 87 -0.14 -8.40 4.16
N TYR A 88 -0.68 -7.20 4.31
CA TYR A 88 -1.29 -6.46 3.22
C TYR A 88 -0.78 -5.03 3.15
N TRP A 89 -0.79 -4.49 1.94
CA TRP A 89 -0.40 -3.11 1.66
C TRP A 89 -1.62 -2.27 1.37
N ARG A 90 -1.55 -1.00 1.77
CA ARG A 90 -2.59 -0.01 1.52
C ARG A 90 -1.98 1.32 1.14
N LEU A 91 -2.61 1.97 0.17
CA LEU A 91 -2.48 3.41 -0.04
C LEU A 91 -3.63 4.07 0.71
N GLU A 92 -3.31 4.92 1.67
CA GLU A 92 -4.29 5.71 2.41
C GLU A 92 -4.14 7.18 2.05
N VAL A 93 -5.26 7.84 1.77
CA VAL A 93 -5.33 9.29 1.62
C VAL A 93 -6.24 9.81 2.73
N VAL A 94 -5.67 10.60 3.64
CA VAL A 94 -6.37 11.12 4.82
C VAL A 94 -6.27 12.64 4.90
N THR A 95 -7.31 13.29 5.40
CA THR A 95 -7.28 14.73 5.66
C THR A 95 -6.87 15.06 7.09
N ASN A 96 -6.43 16.30 7.33
CA ASN A 96 -6.27 16.87 8.66
C ASN A 96 -7.10 18.17 8.77
N PRO A 97 -8.07 18.28 9.69
CA PRO A 97 -8.55 17.22 10.59
C PRO A 97 -9.15 16.04 9.81
N ILE A 98 -9.03 14.83 10.38
CA ILE A 98 -9.49 13.59 9.74
C ILE A 98 -11.00 13.65 9.57
N THR A 99 -11.40 13.95 8.35
CA THR A 99 -12.80 14.14 7.94
C THR A 99 -13.14 13.35 6.69
N ASP A 100 -12.14 13.01 5.89
CA ASP A 100 -12.23 12.07 4.78
C ASP A 100 -11.04 11.10 4.86
N THR A 101 -11.31 9.82 4.55
CA THR A 101 -10.30 8.77 4.41
C THR A 101 -10.63 7.92 3.18
N VAL A 102 -9.67 7.79 2.28
CA VAL A 102 -9.76 6.91 1.10
C VAL A 102 -8.68 5.86 1.18
N VAL A 103 -9.07 4.59 1.02
CA VAL A 103 -8.14 3.45 1.08
C VAL A 103 -8.16 2.71 -0.25
N ARG A 104 -6.98 2.30 -0.71
CA ARG A 104 -6.81 1.33 -1.81
C ARG A 104 -5.94 0.18 -1.34
N SER A 105 -6.44 -1.04 -1.54
CA SER A 105 -5.66 -2.25 -1.31
C SER A 105 -4.62 -2.41 -2.42
N LEU A 106 -3.40 -2.71 -2.02
CA LEU A 106 -2.27 -2.99 -2.91
C LEU A 106 -1.64 -4.33 -2.51
N ALA A 107 -0.87 -4.92 -3.41
CA ALA A 107 0.00 -6.04 -3.12
C ALA A 107 1.43 -5.78 -3.60
N MET A 108 2.41 -6.23 -2.83
CA MET A 108 3.81 -6.27 -3.24
C MET A 108 4.33 -7.70 -3.13
N SER A 109 4.86 -8.25 -4.22
CA SER A 109 5.48 -9.58 -4.21
C SER A 109 6.63 -9.66 -5.22
N PRO A 110 7.60 -10.58 -5.04
CA PRO A 110 8.69 -10.77 -6.00
C PRO A 110 8.22 -11.13 -7.42
N THR A 111 6.99 -11.60 -7.55
CA THR A 111 6.40 -12.07 -8.81
C THR A 111 5.41 -11.08 -9.41
N GLY A 112 5.05 -10.00 -8.70
CA GLY A 112 4.03 -9.04 -9.13
C GLY A 112 2.62 -9.65 -9.22
N ARG A 113 2.39 -10.82 -8.60
CA ARG A 113 1.09 -11.49 -8.47
C ARG A 113 0.77 -11.70 -6.99
N GLU A 114 -0.52 -11.69 -6.64
CA GLU A 114 -0.98 -12.16 -5.33
C GLU A 114 -0.53 -13.62 -5.16
N ILE A 115 0.23 -13.91 -4.09
CA ILE A 115 0.66 -15.28 -3.80
C ILE A 115 -0.51 -15.97 -3.07
N GLY A 116 -1.30 -16.74 -3.82
CA GLY A 116 -2.24 -17.69 -3.23
C GLY A 116 -1.50 -18.91 -2.65
N ALA A 117 -2.11 -19.59 -1.68
CA ALA A 117 -1.55 -20.79 -1.06
C ALA A 117 -1.22 -21.91 -2.08
N ASP A 118 -1.87 -21.92 -3.24
CA ASP A 118 -1.69 -22.90 -4.32
C ASP A 118 -0.53 -22.55 -5.28
N ASP A 119 -0.01 -21.32 -5.23
CA ASP A 119 1.15 -20.87 -6.02
C ASP A 119 2.49 -21.08 -5.29
N TRP A 120 2.45 -21.51 -4.02
CA TRP A 120 3.65 -21.91 -3.28
C TRP A 120 4.08 -23.33 -3.67
N LYS A 121 4.93 -23.44 -4.70
CA LYS A 121 5.82 -24.60 -4.81
C LYS A 121 6.99 -24.37 -3.87
N MET A 122 7.11 -25.23 -2.86
CA MET A 122 8.32 -25.35 -2.05
C MET A 122 9.55 -25.22 -2.98
N PRO A 123 10.57 -24.41 -2.64
CA PRO A 123 11.86 -24.57 -3.28
C PRO A 123 12.22 -26.05 -3.13
N GLN A 124 12.47 -26.74 -4.24
CA GLN A 124 13.07 -28.06 -4.19
C GLN A 124 14.41 -27.86 -3.48
N THR A 125 14.48 -28.22 -2.20
CA THR A 125 15.75 -28.30 -1.49
C THR A 125 16.57 -29.35 -2.20
N GLY A 126 17.43 -28.89 -3.10
CA GLY A 126 18.45 -29.71 -3.72
C GLY A 126 19.31 -30.33 -2.61
N GLY A 127 19.14 -31.63 -2.42
CA GLY A 127 20.10 -32.58 -1.86
C GLY A 127 20.88 -32.16 -0.60
N TYR A 128 20.32 -32.44 0.57
CA TYR A 128 21.17 -33.00 1.63
C TYR A 128 21.31 -34.51 1.34
N LEU A 129 22.28 -34.85 0.50
CA LEU A 129 22.82 -36.20 0.51
C LEU A 129 23.65 -36.34 1.79
N GLN A 130 23.30 -37.39 2.53
CA GLN A 130 24.03 -37.87 3.69
C GLN A 130 25.49 -38.18 3.29
N GLN A 131 26.40 -37.80 4.17
CA GLN A 131 27.62 -38.56 4.43
C GLN A 131 27.73 -38.76 5.94
#